data_AF-A0A2R6KCR5-F1
#
_entry.id   AF-A0A2R6KCR5-F1
#
_cell.length_a   1.000
_cell.length_b   1.000
_cell.length_c   1.000
_cell.angle_alpha   90.00
_cell.angle_beta   90.00
_cell.angle_gamma   90.00
#
_symmetry.space_group_name_H-M   'P 1'
#
loop_
_entity.id
_entity.type
_entity.pdbx_description
1 polymer ?
#
loop_
_entity_poly.entity_id
_entity_poly.type
_entity_poly.pdbx_seq_one_letter_code
_entity_poly.pdbx_strand_id
1 'polypeptide(L)' 'MTTEFDLGCATCGGALRKRSVGTEVAGVDMAEPVQVAVCAECGNRYFPESALERLNAEGRAEHIAGPGTETDR' A
#
# COMPACT_ATOMS: atom_id res chain seq x y z
N MET A 1 15.99 17.00 -3.05
CA MET A 1 15.62 15.69 -2.49
C MET A 1 14.63 15.08 -3.45
N THR A 2 15.01 14.02 -4.17
CA THR A 2 14.11 13.27 -5.07
C THR A 2 13.38 12.24 -4.22
N THR A 3 12.07 12.13 -4.39
CA THR A 3 11.23 11.12 -3.72
C THR A 3 10.75 10.11 -4.76
N GLU A 4 10.23 8.96 -4.33
CA GLU A 4 9.67 7.95 -5.25
C GLU A 4 8.52 8.51 -6.12
N PHE A 5 7.84 9.57 -5.67
CA PHE A 5 6.81 10.28 -6.43
C PHE A 5 7.35 11.16 -7.56
N ASP A 6 8.64 11.52 -7.49
CA ASP A 6 9.34 12.35 -8.46
C ASP A 6 9.91 11.49 -9.61
N LEU A 7 9.80 10.16 -9.48
CA LEU A 7 10.26 9.21 -10.49
C LEU A 7 9.24 9.10 -11.63
N GLY A 8 9.74 8.66 -12.80
CA GLY A 8 8.90 8.28 -13.92
C GLY A 8 8.23 6.94 -13.69
N CYS A 9 7.06 6.74 -14.31
CA CYS A 9 6.39 5.44 -14.32
C CYS A 9 7.31 4.38 -14.95
N ALA A 10 7.56 3.28 -14.23
CA ALA A 10 8.40 2.19 -14.73
C ALA A 10 7.82 1.49 -15.98
N THR A 11 6.52 1.64 -16.24
CA THR A 11 5.84 1.01 -17.38
C THR A 11 5.88 1.86 -18.65
N CYS A 12 5.61 3.17 -18.55
CA CYS A 12 5.47 4.04 -19.71
C CYS A 12 6.36 5.29 -19.69
N GLY A 13 7.13 5.50 -18.62
CA GLY A 13 7.95 6.71 -18.42
C GLY A 13 7.16 7.98 -18.08
N GLY A 14 5.82 7.90 -18.03
CA GLY A 14 4.96 9.06 -17.73
C GLY A 14 5.14 9.61 -16.32
N ALA A 15 4.73 10.86 -16.12
CA ALA A 15 4.84 11.52 -14.82
C ALA A 15 3.93 10.86 -13.77
N LEU A 16 4.50 10.58 -12.59
CA LEU A 16 3.75 10.10 -11.44
C LEU A 16 3.13 11.28 -10.68
N ARG A 17 1.93 11.06 -10.15
CA ARG A 17 1.21 12.01 -9.31
C ARG A 17 0.96 11.39 -7.95
N LYS A 18 1.29 12.12 -6.89
CA LYS A 18 0.97 11.74 -5.52
C LYS A 18 -0.54 11.81 -5.31
N ARG A 19 -1.13 10.72 -4.81
CA ARG A 19 -2.53 10.65 -4.39
C ARG A 19 -2.65 9.98 -3.03
N SER A 20 -3.57 10.46 -2.21
CA SER A 20 -4.00 9.73 -1.02
C SER A 20 -5.12 8.79 -1.41
N VAL A 21 -4.99 7.52 -1.07
CA VAL A 21 -6.01 6.50 -1.29
C VAL A 21 -6.44 5.90 0.04
N GLY A 22 -7.74 5.72 0.20
CA GLY A 22 -8.33 5.07 1.35
C GLY A 22 -8.43 3.55 1.20
N THR A 23 -9.16 2.94 2.12
CA THR A 23 -9.43 1.50 2.23
C THR A 23 -9.93 0.85 0.94
N GLU A 24 -10.74 1.59 0.18
CA GLU A 24 -11.39 1.12 -1.04
C GLU A 24 -10.41 0.71 -2.16
N VAL A 25 -9.18 1.23 -2.16
CA VAL A 25 -8.25 1.06 -3.30
C VAL A 25 -7.28 -0.10 -3.09
N ALA A 26 -7.00 -0.47 -1.83
CA ALA A 26 -6.01 -1.49 -1.50
C ALA A 26 -6.63 -2.86 -1.18
N GLY A 27 -7.96 -2.95 -1.09
CA GLY A 27 -8.65 -4.18 -0.69
C GLY A 27 -8.38 -4.58 0.77
N VAL A 28 -7.87 -3.63 1.56
CA VAL A 28 -7.61 -3.75 3.00
C VAL A 28 -8.27 -2.59 3.70
N ASP A 29 -9.01 -2.89 4.77
CA ASP A 29 -9.61 -1.92 5.67
C ASP A 29 -8.52 -1.24 6.51
N MET A 30 -7.87 -0.24 5.91
CA MET A 30 -6.93 0.65 6.59
C MET A 30 -7.66 1.67 7.48
N ALA A 31 -7.15 1.91 8.68
CA ALA A 31 -7.73 2.94 9.55
C ALA A 31 -7.47 4.36 9.01
N GLU A 32 -6.42 4.52 8.19
CA GLU A 32 -5.97 5.82 7.70
C GLU A 32 -5.54 5.75 6.23
N PRO A 33 -5.70 6.85 5.48
CA PRO A 33 -5.31 6.89 4.07
C PRO A 33 -3.79 6.82 3.89
N VAL A 34 -3.35 6.14 2.82
CA VAL A 34 -1.94 6.01 2.45
C VAL A 34 -1.63 6.79 1.17
N GLN A 35 -0.39 7.25 1.05
CA GLN A 35 0.06 8.00 -0.12
C GLN A 35 0.63 7.04 -1.17
N VAL A 36 0.12 7.14 -2.38
CA VAL A 36 0.52 6.33 -3.53
C VAL A 36 0.89 7.21 -4.72
N ALA A 37 1.74 6.70 -5.59
CA ALA A 37 2.08 7.35 -6.84
C ALA A 37 1.24 6.75 -7.96
N VAL A 38 0.47 7.58 -8.67
CA VAL A 38 -0.39 7.15 -9.79
C VAL A 38 0.10 7.77 -11.08
N CYS A 39 0.31 6.95 -12.10
CA CYS A 39 0.61 7.45 -13.43
C CYS A 39 -0.65 8.04 -14.08
N ALA A 40 -0.59 9.29 -14.54
CA ALA A 40 -1.70 9.92 -15.24
C ALA A 40 -1.96 9.32 -16.64
N GLU A 41 -0.92 8.74 -17.25
CA GLU A 41 -0.99 8.22 -18.62
C GLU A 41 -1.55 6.79 -18.67
N CYS A 42 -0.96 5.86 -17.91
CA CYS A 42 -1.35 4.44 -17.94
C CYS A 42 -2.23 4.00 -16.77
N GLY A 43 -2.42 4.84 -15.75
CA GLY A 43 -3.21 4.51 -14.56
C GLY A 43 -2.54 3.57 -13.56
N ASN A 44 -1.29 3.14 -13.79
CA ASN A 44 -0.56 2.29 -12.85
C ASN A 44 -0.33 2.99 -11.51
N ARG A 45 -0.42 2.20 -10.44
CA ARG A 45 -0.25 2.65 -9.06
C ARG A 45 1.00 2.02 -8.47
N TYR A 46 1.79 2.83 -7.78
CA TYR A 46 2.99 2.41 -7.09
C TYR A 46 2.88 2.79 -5.61
N PHE A 47 3.21 1.83 -4.74
CA PHE A 47 3.14 1.99 -3.30
C PHE A 47 4.57 2.23 -2.80
N PRO A 48 4.86 3.42 -2.24
CA PRO A 48 6.17 3.69 -1.66
C PRO A 48 6.39 2.85 -0.41
N GLU A 49 7.65 2.74 0.03
CA GLU A 49 8.02 1.92 1.20
C GLU A 49 7.17 2.25 2.43
N SER A 50 6.98 3.53 2.76
CA SER A 50 6.15 3.94 3.89
C SER A 50 4.68 3.52 3.79
N ALA A 51 4.13 3.37 2.58
CA ALA A 51 2.78 2.85 2.40
C ALA A 51 2.76 1.33 2.62
N LEU A 52 3.77 0.61 2.13
CA LEU A 52 3.91 -0.82 2.35
C LEU A 52 4.12 -1.14 3.84
N GLU A 53 4.92 -0.37 4.57
CA GLU A 53 5.12 -0.56 6.01
C GLU A 53 3.81 -0.46 6.78
N ARG A 54 2.97 0.51 6.43
CA ARG A 54 1.63 0.69 7.02
C ARG A 54 0.70 -0.48 6.70
N LEU A 55 0.61 -0.84 5.42
CA LEU A 55 -0.18 -1.99 4.96
C LEU A 55 0.24 -3.29 5.67
N ASN A 56 1.54 -3.49 5.88
CA ASN A 56 2.05 -4.64 6.63
C ASN A 56 1.77 -4.56 8.14
N ALA A 57 1.84 -3.37 8.73
CA ALA A 57 1.49 -3.17 10.14
C ALA A 57 0.00 -3.46 10.39
N GLU A 58 -0.87 -3.03 9.47
CA GLU A 58 -2.32 -3.20 9.54
C GLU A 58 -2.72 -4.65 9.20
N GLY A 59 -2.12 -5.27 8.18
CA GLY A 59 -2.33 -6.69 7.87
C GLY A 59 -1.80 -7.66 8.93
N ARG A 60 -0.85 -7.25 9.78
CA ARG A 60 -0.44 -8.02 10.96
C ARG A 60 -1.48 -8.02 12.07
N ALA A 61 -2.41 -7.06 12.12
CA ALA A 61 -3.49 -7.09 13.10
C ALA A 61 -4.43 -8.29 12.88
N GLU A 62 -4.57 -8.75 11.63
CA GLU A 62 -5.40 -9.91 11.28
C GLU A 62 -4.67 -11.26 11.47
N HIS A 63 -3.33 -11.28 11.47
CA HIS A 63 -2.54 -12.51 11.60
C HIS A 63 -2.25 -12.97 13.04
N ILE A 64 -2.69 -12.22 14.06
CA ILE A 64 -2.56 -12.61 15.49
C ILE A 64 -3.79 -13.34 16.06
N ALA A 65 -4.79 -13.64 15.23
CA ALA A 65 -5.93 -14.46 15.63
C ALA A 65 -5.93 -15.81 14.90
N GLY A 66 -4.82 -16.55 14.96
CA GLY A 66 -4.89 -18.00 14.80
C GLY A 66 -5.38 -18.60 16.11
N PRO A 67 -6.57 -19.23 16.20
CA PRO A 67 -6.89 -20.07 17.33
C PRO A 67 -6.00 -21.32 17.24
N GLY A 68 -4.81 -21.25 17.82
CA GLY A 68 -4.07 -22.43 18.22
C GLY A 68 -4.81 -23.10 19.37
N THR A 69 -5.94 -23.76 19.09
CA THR A 69 -6.47 -24.80 19.98
C THR A 69 -5.55 -26.01 19.86
N GLU A 70 -4.38 -25.93 20.48
CA GLU A 70 -3.64 -27.11 20.90
C GLU A 70 -4.20 -27.49 22.28
N THR A 71 -5.32 -28.23 22.26
CA THR A 71 -5.81 -28.93 23.44
C THR A 71 -5.29 -30.37 23.36
N ASP A 72 -4.37 -30.69 24.27
CA ASP A 72 -4.24 -31.97 24.98
C ASP A 72 -4.37 -33.27 24.16
N ARG A 73 -3.23 -33.94 23.91
CA ARG A 73 -3.11 -35.39 24.15
C ARG A 73 -1.66 -35.88 24.28
#